data_AF-A0A182U481-F1
#
_entry.id   AF-A0A182U481-F1
#
_cell.length_a   1.000
_cell.length_b   1.000
_cell.length_c   1.000
_cell.angle_alpha   90.00
_cell.angle_beta   90.00
_cell.angle_gamma   90.00
#
_symmetry.space_group_name_H-M   'P 1'
#
loop_
_entity.id
_entity.type
_entity.pdbx_description
1 polymer ?
#
loop_
_entity_poly.entity_id
_entity_poly.type
_entity_poly.pdbx_seq_one_letter_code
_entity_poly.pdbx_strand_id
1 'polypeptide(L)'
;MCTRTSRCCWFGGPGWKRVLCYRCVCFLYALIVLGIVLLPAPVESGCRRLVRKPCEAICVRRTPDDVSNAGRRLPIGMNPTIFAAERGNVSLPLSASATGWTCELRIVVIMPANTSVEASLPRVQPVLEKAEGYIRREGIIPADVAIRWIPFDDRCEQARATVMAMDGTGSDYCGHLILGPSCDFALAPVARIARYIYNDGIPVITGAGYTFDFEEPKTHCENEFHMLIRTGLVSFKRMAFFMIELIRHFNWNRVVYFYERQSYYNVAGPQTGHLLMNTMAEFFRHENITYSPFSTDSARTNLTESLKEKVGLSYASPVKTTLLV
;
A
#
# COMPACT_ATOMS: atom_id res chain seq x y z
N MET A 1 9.82 7.72 54.16
CA MET A 1 9.88 7.57 55.63
C MET A 1 9.26 6.22 56.01
N CYS A 2 9.76 5.60 57.09
CA CYS A 2 9.60 4.21 57.59
C CYS A 2 10.50 3.14 56.92
N THR A 3 11.79 3.00 57.32
CA THR A 3 12.41 2.21 58.45
C THR A 3 12.66 0.73 58.11
N ARG A 4 13.93 0.30 57.84
CA ARG A 4 14.89 -0.44 58.72
C ARG A 4 14.27 -1.70 59.38
N THR A 5 14.75 -2.95 59.22
CA THR A 5 16.10 -3.49 59.54
C THR A 5 16.30 -4.99 59.13
N SER A 6 17.53 -5.30 58.67
CA SER A 6 18.43 -6.46 58.95
C SER A 6 18.06 -7.93 58.70
N ARG A 7 18.85 -8.63 57.85
CA ARG A 7 20.00 -9.50 58.25
C ARG A 7 20.69 -10.07 57.00
N CYS A 8 21.92 -9.61 56.71
CA CYS A 8 22.91 -10.32 55.90
C CYS A 8 23.98 -10.85 56.86
N CYS A 9 24.24 -12.15 56.85
CA CYS A 9 25.41 -12.74 57.51
C CYS A 9 26.48 -12.99 56.44
N TRP A 10 27.67 -12.44 56.69
CA TRP A 10 28.91 -12.79 56.00
C TRP A 10 29.68 -13.79 56.88
N PHE A 11 30.21 -14.84 56.25
CA PHE A 11 31.39 -15.57 56.72
C PHE A 11 32.34 -15.71 55.52
N GLY A 12 33.61 -15.34 55.71
CA GLY A 12 34.63 -15.28 54.67
C GLY A 12 35.38 -16.59 54.40
N GLY A 13 36.23 -16.58 53.36
CA GLY A 13 37.28 -17.57 53.11
C GLY A 13 37.43 -17.97 51.62
N PRO A 14 38.65 -17.95 51.03
CA PRO A 14 38.86 -18.02 49.58
C PRO A 14 39.01 -19.48 49.10
N GLY A 15 38.35 -19.82 47.98
CA GLY A 15 38.50 -21.12 47.33
C GLY A 15 37.17 -21.73 46.90
N TRP A 16 36.84 -21.54 45.63
CA TRP A 16 35.76 -22.15 44.85
C TRP A 16 34.90 -23.23 45.55
N LYS A 17 33.61 -22.92 45.76
CA LYS A 17 32.47 -23.80 45.41
C LYS A 17 31.26 -22.92 45.03
N ARG A 18 30.79 -23.07 43.79
CA ARG A 18 29.58 -22.40 43.28
C ARG A 18 28.37 -22.93 44.07
N VAL A 19 27.81 -22.11 44.95
CA VAL A 19 26.48 -22.35 45.51
C VAL A 19 25.48 -21.60 44.63
N LEU A 20 24.92 -22.31 43.66
CA LEU A 20 23.76 -21.83 42.91
C LEU A 20 22.60 -21.74 43.90
N CYS A 21 22.30 -20.54 44.37
CA CYS A 21 21.19 -20.28 45.27
C CYS A 21 19.88 -20.74 44.60
N TYR A 22 19.08 -21.57 45.29
CA TYR A 22 17.83 -22.13 44.77
C TYR A 22 16.86 -21.04 44.28
N ARG A 23 16.91 -19.85 44.91
CA ARG A 23 16.16 -18.68 44.45
C ARG A 23 16.64 -18.13 43.10
N CYS A 24 17.93 -18.21 42.79
CA CYS A 24 18.48 -17.78 41.50
C CYS A 24 18.13 -18.78 40.39
N VAL A 25 18.15 -20.08 40.70
CA VAL A 25 17.71 -21.13 39.77
C VAL A 25 16.21 -21.04 39.51
N CYS A 26 15.38 -20.84 40.54
CA CYS A 26 13.95 -20.61 40.35
C CYS A 26 13.64 -19.31 39.63
N PHE A 27 14.42 -18.24 39.81
CA PHE A 27 14.21 -16.97 39.08
C PHE A 27 14.63 -17.09 37.62
N LEU A 28 15.74 -17.77 37.33
CA LEU A 28 16.15 -18.09 35.96
C LEU A 28 15.16 -19.04 35.28
N TYR A 29 14.67 -20.06 36.00
CA TYR A 29 13.65 -20.97 35.47
C TYR A 29 12.32 -20.24 35.26
N ALA A 30 11.92 -19.35 36.17
CA ALA A 30 10.74 -18.51 36.01
C ALA A 30 10.89 -17.52 34.84
N LEU A 31 12.08 -16.95 34.62
CA LEU A 31 12.36 -16.08 33.47
C LEU A 31 12.43 -16.83 32.15
N ILE A 32 12.95 -18.06 32.15
CA ILE A 32 12.97 -18.94 30.97
C ILE A 32 11.55 -19.42 30.66
N VAL A 33 10.76 -19.81 31.67
CA VAL A 33 9.36 -20.20 31.48
C VAL A 33 8.50 -19.00 31.10
N LEU A 34 8.67 -17.81 31.71
CA LEU A 34 7.99 -16.59 31.25
C LEU A 34 8.45 -16.19 29.84
N GLY A 35 9.73 -16.31 29.52
CA GLY A 35 10.28 -15.98 28.21
C GLY A 35 9.78 -16.92 27.11
N ILE A 36 9.63 -18.22 27.40
CA ILE A 36 9.07 -19.20 26.47
C ILE A 36 7.55 -19.07 26.34
N VAL A 37 6.85 -18.60 27.38
CA VAL A 37 5.37 -18.41 27.37
C VAL A 37 4.95 -17.05 26.82
N LEU A 38 5.84 -16.04 26.80
CA LEU A 38 5.53 -14.67 26.34
C LEU A 38 6.20 -14.26 25.02
N LEU A 39 7.12 -15.07 24.48
CA LEU A 39 7.55 -14.85 23.10
C LEU A 39 6.47 -15.41 22.18
N PRO A 40 5.75 -14.58 21.40
CA PRO A 40 4.94 -15.11 20.33
C PRO A 40 5.86 -16.01 19.50
N ALA A 41 5.40 -17.23 19.21
CA ALA A 41 6.11 -18.13 18.32
C ALA A 41 6.58 -17.33 17.10
N PRO A 42 7.80 -17.56 16.58
CA PRO A 42 8.20 -16.93 15.32
C PRO A 42 7.08 -17.22 14.33
N VAL A 43 6.37 -16.16 13.94
CA VAL A 43 5.33 -16.26 12.92
C VAL A 43 6.08 -16.77 11.71
N GLU A 44 5.90 -18.04 11.37
CA GLU A 44 6.45 -18.62 10.15
C GLU A 44 6.15 -17.62 9.04
N SER A 45 7.20 -17.08 8.44
CA SER A 45 7.15 -16.10 7.35
C SER A 45 6.68 -16.79 6.08
N GLY A 46 5.45 -17.32 6.12
CA GLY A 46 4.71 -17.91 5.02
C GLY A 46 3.36 -17.23 4.95
N CYS A 47 3.02 -16.69 3.78
CA CYS A 47 1.72 -16.11 3.52
C CYS A 47 0.64 -17.12 3.95
N ARG A 48 -0.33 -16.65 4.74
CA ARG A 48 -1.23 -17.48 5.55
C ARG A 48 -1.85 -18.62 4.75
N ARG A 49 -1.74 -19.86 5.23
CA ARG A 49 -2.50 -21.00 4.64
C ARG A 49 -3.97 -20.92 5.03
N LEU A 50 -4.82 -20.62 4.06
CA LEU A 50 -6.28 -20.61 4.11
C LEU A 50 -6.87 -21.82 3.35
N VAL A 51 -8.09 -22.22 3.69
CA VAL A 51 -8.81 -23.20 2.87
C VAL A 51 -9.16 -22.54 1.53
N ARG A 52 -8.68 -23.13 0.42
CA ARG A 52 -8.90 -22.60 -0.92
C ARG A 52 -10.39 -22.59 -1.24
N LYS A 53 -10.94 -21.41 -1.55
CA LYS A 53 -12.34 -21.30 -1.99
C LYS A 53 -12.48 -21.81 -3.43
N PRO A 54 -13.58 -22.48 -3.79
CA PRO A 54 -13.83 -22.90 -5.17
C PRO A 54 -13.82 -21.74 -6.16
N CYS A 55 -14.23 -20.54 -5.72
CA CYS A 55 -14.26 -19.35 -6.55
C CYS A 55 -12.86 -18.77 -6.84
N GLU A 56 -11.79 -19.18 -6.15
CA GLU A 56 -10.41 -18.74 -6.47
C GLU A 56 -9.90 -19.33 -7.79
N ALA A 57 -10.58 -20.35 -8.33
CA ALA A 57 -10.28 -20.87 -9.65
C ALA A 57 -10.90 -19.99 -10.74
N ILE A 58 -10.08 -19.58 -11.71
CA ILE A 58 -10.52 -18.85 -12.90
C ILE A 58 -11.50 -19.70 -13.73
N CYS A 59 -11.21 -21.00 -13.84
CA CYS A 59 -12.03 -21.94 -14.59
C CYS A 59 -12.71 -22.94 -13.66
N VAL A 60 -14.03 -23.04 -13.77
CA VAL A 60 -14.85 -23.99 -13.03
C VAL A 60 -15.61 -24.87 -14.02
N ARG A 61 -15.72 -26.17 -13.71
CA ARG A 61 -16.47 -27.12 -14.53
C ARG A 61 -17.96 -26.96 -14.25
N ARG A 62 -18.78 -26.78 -15.28
CA ARG A 62 -20.24 -26.79 -15.10
C ARG A 62 -20.69 -28.19 -14.70
N THR A 63 -21.41 -28.28 -13.59
CA THR A 63 -22.27 -29.44 -13.34
C THR A 63 -23.61 -29.23 -14.06
N PRO A 64 -24.30 -30.30 -14.49
CA PRO A 64 -25.60 -30.18 -15.18
C PRO A 64 -26.66 -29.35 -14.42
N ASP A 65 -26.54 -29.23 -13.09
CA ASP A 65 -27.51 -28.56 -12.22
C ASP A 65 -27.45 -27.01 -12.28
N ASP A 66 -26.33 -26.42 -12.73
CA ASP A 66 -26.15 -24.96 -12.79
C ASP A 66 -26.94 -24.29 -13.94
N VAL A 67 -27.32 -25.05 -14.97
CA VAL A 67 -28.13 -24.55 -16.10
C VAL A 67 -29.54 -24.16 -15.65
N SER A 68 -30.04 -24.78 -14.58
CA SER A 68 -31.39 -24.60 -14.02
C SER A 68 -31.55 -23.37 -13.11
N ASN A 69 -30.44 -22.82 -12.58
CA ASN A 69 -30.49 -21.82 -11.49
C ASN A 69 -29.86 -20.45 -11.82
N ALA A 70 -29.34 -20.26 -13.04
CA ALA A 70 -28.74 -18.99 -13.48
C ALA A 70 -29.69 -17.77 -13.46
N GLY A 71 -30.99 -17.96 -13.24
CA GLY A 71 -31.98 -16.88 -13.14
C GLY A 71 -32.43 -16.48 -11.72
N ARG A 72 -31.86 -17.02 -10.63
CA ARG A 72 -32.47 -16.88 -9.28
C ARG A 72 -31.59 -16.40 -8.12
N ARG A 73 -30.34 -16.02 -8.32
CA ARG A 73 -29.52 -15.45 -7.22
C ARG A 73 -29.27 -13.96 -7.43
N LEU A 74 -30.24 -13.15 -7.01
CA LEU A 74 -29.99 -11.77 -6.57
C LEU A 74 -29.38 -11.83 -5.15
N PRO A 75 -28.33 -11.05 -4.85
CA PRO A 75 -27.87 -10.90 -3.48
C PRO A 75 -29.00 -10.35 -2.60
N ILE A 76 -29.25 -11.00 -1.47
CA ILE A 76 -30.26 -10.58 -0.50
C ILE A 76 -29.73 -9.33 0.22
N GLY A 77 -30.40 -8.19 0.06
CA GLY A 77 -30.26 -7.06 0.98
C GLY A 77 -29.94 -5.66 0.44
N MET A 78 -30.32 -5.29 -0.79
CA MET A 78 -30.21 -3.90 -1.26
C MET A 78 -31.50 -3.36 -1.90
N ASN A 79 -31.84 -2.11 -1.54
CA ASN A 79 -33.08 -1.41 -1.92
C ASN A 79 -33.24 -1.21 -3.44
N PRO A 80 -34.49 -1.16 -3.98
CA PRO A 80 -34.76 -1.20 -5.42
C PRO A 80 -34.50 0.11 -6.18
N THR A 81 -34.01 1.16 -5.53
CA THR A 81 -33.85 2.49 -6.15
C THR A 81 -32.45 2.79 -6.66
N ILE A 82 -31.51 1.83 -6.58
CA ILE A 82 -30.15 1.92 -7.16
C ILE A 82 -29.98 0.85 -8.26
N PHE A 83 -31.02 0.58 -9.04
CA PHE A 83 -31.00 -0.45 -10.11
C PHE A 83 -31.21 0.11 -11.53
N ALA A 84 -31.03 1.42 -11.72
CA ALA A 84 -31.13 2.04 -13.05
C ALA A 84 -29.79 2.37 -13.72
N ALA A 85 -28.64 2.05 -13.10
CA ALA A 85 -27.31 2.37 -13.66
C ALA A 85 -26.37 1.17 -13.89
N GLU A 86 -26.70 -0.03 -13.43
CA GLU A 86 -25.87 -1.24 -13.63
C GLU A 86 -26.39 -2.10 -14.79
N ARG A 87 -26.23 -1.59 -16.00
CA ARG A 87 -26.21 -2.44 -17.20
C ARG A 87 -25.10 -1.94 -18.12
N GLY A 88 -23.89 -2.44 -17.90
CA GLY A 88 -22.76 -2.15 -18.77
C GLY A 88 -21.50 -2.91 -18.37
N ASN A 89 -20.85 -3.51 -19.36
CA ASN A 89 -19.48 -4.03 -19.36
C ASN A 89 -19.25 -5.51 -18.99
N VAL A 90 -20.13 -6.42 -19.46
CA VAL A 90 -19.67 -7.76 -19.83
C VAL A 90 -19.39 -7.76 -21.32
N SER A 91 -18.12 -7.67 -21.69
CA SER A 91 -17.64 -7.84 -23.07
C SER A 91 -17.75 -9.33 -23.44
N LEU A 92 -18.62 -9.60 -24.43
CA LEU A 92 -18.98 -10.89 -25.03
C LEU A 92 -19.89 -11.80 -24.17
N PRO A 93 -20.94 -12.40 -24.76
CA PRO A 93 -21.70 -13.45 -24.08
C PRO A 93 -20.77 -14.62 -23.78
N LEU A 94 -20.94 -15.22 -22.60
CA LEU A 94 -20.25 -16.42 -22.14
C LEU A 94 -20.50 -17.57 -23.13
N SER A 95 -19.76 -17.61 -24.24
CA SER A 95 -19.85 -18.71 -25.19
C SER A 95 -19.20 -19.90 -24.52
N ALA A 96 -20.03 -20.88 -24.13
CA ALA A 96 -19.55 -22.09 -23.49
C ALA A 96 -18.44 -22.70 -24.35
N SER A 97 -17.25 -22.83 -23.77
CA SER A 97 -16.21 -23.67 -24.35
C SER A 97 -16.83 -25.05 -24.54
N ALA A 98 -16.63 -25.66 -25.72
CA ALA A 98 -17.16 -26.98 -26.09
C ALA A 98 -16.74 -28.11 -25.10
N THR A 99 -15.91 -27.78 -24.11
CA THR A 99 -15.30 -28.64 -23.09
C THR A 99 -16.07 -28.69 -21.76
N GLY A 100 -17.16 -27.91 -21.59
CA GLY A 100 -17.97 -27.92 -20.35
C GLY A 100 -17.39 -27.10 -19.19
N TRP A 101 -16.42 -26.22 -19.47
CA TRP A 101 -15.83 -25.30 -18.52
C TRP A 101 -16.33 -23.87 -18.73
N THR A 102 -16.45 -23.12 -17.63
CA THR A 102 -16.71 -21.68 -17.64
C THR A 102 -15.53 -20.98 -16.98
N CYS A 103 -14.82 -20.14 -17.74
CA CYS A 103 -13.63 -19.42 -17.28
C CYS A 103 -13.90 -17.92 -17.22
N GLU A 104 -13.62 -17.30 -16.08
CA GLU A 104 -13.80 -15.87 -15.87
C GLU A 104 -12.66 -15.29 -15.04
N LEU A 105 -11.94 -14.32 -15.58
CA LEU A 105 -10.97 -13.50 -14.89
C LEU A 105 -11.65 -12.25 -14.32
N ARG A 106 -11.98 -12.31 -13.02
CA ARG A 106 -12.53 -11.19 -12.26
C ARG A 106 -11.43 -10.25 -11.74
N ILE A 107 -11.47 -9.00 -12.15
CA ILE A 107 -10.50 -7.96 -11.81
C ILE A 107 -11.21 -6.86 -11.03
N VAL A 108 -10.78 -6.65 -9.80
CA VAL A 108 -11.29 -5.61 -8.91
C VAL A 108 -10.57 -4.32 -9.25
N VAL A 109 -11.30 -3.24 -9.52
CA VAL A 109 -10.73 -1.93 -9.88
C VAL A 109 -11.11 -0.94 -8.78
N ILE A 110 -10.15 -0.57 -7.94
CA ILE A 110 -10.39 0.34 -6.81
C ILE A 110 -9.76 1.68 -7.16
N MET A 111 -10.58 2.68 -7.47
CA MET A 111 -10.12 4.03 -7.84
C MET A 111 -11.19 5.06 -7.46
N PRO A 112 -10.86 6.34 -7.28
CA PRO A 112 -11.85 7.35 -6.93
C PRO A 112 -12.78 7.60 -8.12
N ALA A 113 -14.08 7.76 -7.85
CA ALA A 113 -15.03 8.22 -8.86
C ALA A 113 -14.85 9.72 -9.20
N ASN A 114 -14.27 10.48 -8.26
CA ASN A 114 -14.03 11.91 -8.44
C ASN A 114 -12.93 12.17 -9.48
N THR A 115 -13.27 12.90 -10.54
CA THR A 115 -12.36 13.27 -11.63
C THR A 115 -11.31 14.30 -11.26
N SER A 116 -11.30 14.83 -10.04
CA SER A 116 -10.19 15.65 -9.53
C SER A 116 -8.87 14.87 -9.45
N VAL A 117 -8.93 13.53 -9.38
CA VAL A 117 -7.75 12.65 -9.44
C VAL A 117 -7.51 12.20 -10.88
N GLU A 118 -6.25 12.27 -11.34
CA GLU A 118 -5.88 11.97 -12.72
C GLU A 118 -6.24 10.53 -13.09
N ALA A 119 -5.93 9.58 -12.22
CA ALA A 119 -6.26 8.16 -12.33
C ALA A 119 -7.57 7.81 -11.61
N SER A 120 -8.66 8.49 -11.97
CA SER A 120 -10.01 8.23 -11.48
C SER A 120 -10.75 7.20 -12.33
N LEU A 121 -11.75 6.51 -11.75
CA LEU A 121 -12.53 5.47 -12.44
C LEU A 121 -13.04 5.91 -13.82
N PRO A 122 -13.70 7.08 -13.99
CA PRO A 122 -14.23 7.48 -15.30
C PRO A 122 -13.14 7.71 -16.35
N ARG A 123 -11.92 8.05 -15.92
CA ARG A 123 -10.77 8.28 -16.82
C ARG A 123 -10.03 6.99 -17.16
N VAL A 124 -9.98 6.04 -16.22
CA VAL A 124 -9.26 4.77 -16.40
C VAL A 124 -10.11 3.73 -17.14
N GLN A 125 -11.43 3.73 -16.97
CA GLN A 125 -12.33 2.79 -17.65
C GLN A 125 -12.11 2.69 -19.19
N PRO A 126 -12.06 3.78 -19.97
CA PRO A 126 -11.80 3.67 -21.42
C PRO A 126 -10.40 3.13 -21.74
N VAL A 127 -9.42 3.32 -20.84
CA VAL A 127 -8.08 2.74 -20.99
C VAL A 127 -8.12 1.23 -20.79
N LEU A 128 -8.89 0.74 -19.82
CA LEU A 128 -9.10 -0.70 -19.58
C LEU A 128 -9.83 -1.36 -20.76
N GLU A 129 -10.85 -0.71 -21.31
CA GLU A 129 -11.56 -1.20 -22.51
C GLU A 129 -10.62 -1.31 -23.71
N LYS A 130 -9.74 -0.31 -23.91
CA LYS A 130 -8.71 -0.35 -24.94
C LYS A 130 -7.68 -1.46 -24.69
N ALA A 131 -7.28 -1.67 -23.44
CA ALA A 131 -6.36 -2.73 -23.04
C ALA A 131 -6.96 -4.11 -23.27
N GLU A 132 -8.24 -4.32 -22.95
CA GLU A 132 -8.95 -5.55 -23.26
C GLU A 132 -8.98 -5.80 -24.77
N GLY A 133 -9.29 -4.79 -25.57
CA GLY A 133 -9.23 -4.90 -27.03
C GLY A 133 -7.85 -5.32 -27.53
N TYR A 134 -6.77 -4.85 -26.91
CA TYR A 134 -5.40 -5.29 -27.21
C TYR A 134 -5.16 -6.75 -26.80
N ILE A 135 -5.53 -7.13 -25.58
CA ILE A 135 -5.43 -8.50 -25.05
C ILE A 135 -6.11 -9.51 -25.99
N ARG A 136 -7.30 -9.18 -26.50
CA ARG A 136 -8.07 -10.04 -27.41
C ARG A 136 -7.42 -10.15 -28.79
N ARG A 137 -6.88 -9.06 -29.34
CA ARG A 137 -6.21 -9.08 -30.66
C ARG A 137 -4.91 -9.87 -30.63
N GLU A 138 -4.12 -9.72 -29.57
CA GLU A 138 -2.82 -10.39 -29.43
C GLU A 138 -2.96 -11.83 -28.89
N GLY A 139 -4.15 -12.26 -28.50
CA GLY A 139 -4.37 -13.60 -27.92
C GLY A 139 -3.65 -13.82 -26.60
N ILE A 140 -3.36 -12.74 -25.83
CA ILE A 140 -2.65 -12.81 -24.54
C ILE A 140 -3.44 -13.65 -23.53
N ILE A 141 -4.76 -13.50 -23.54
CA ILE A 141 -5.70 -14.29 -22.75
C ILE A 141 -6.55 -15.12 -23.72
N PRO A 142 -6.74 -16.43 -23.46
CA PRO A 142 -7.59 -17.28 -24.31
C PRO A 142 -8.97 -16.68 -24.53
N ALA A 143 -9.50 -16.84 -25.75
CA ALA A 143 -10.77 -16.23 -26.16
C ALA A 143 -11.98 -16.76 -25.36
N ASP A 144 -11.86 -17.95 -24.77
CA ASP A 144 -12.87 -18.60 -23.93
C ASP A 144 -12.81 -18.19 -22.45
N VAL A 145 -11.85 -17.36 -22.05
CA VAL A 145 -11.79 -16.75 -20.72
C VAL A 145 -12.45 -15.37 -20.77
N ALA A 146 -13.59 -15.21 -20.09
CA ALA A 146 -14.24 -13.91 -19.94
C ALA A 146 -13.42 -13.00 -19.01
N ILE A 147 -13.39 -11.69 -19.27
CA ILE A 147 -12.76 -10.71 -18.37
C ILE A 147 -13.90 -9.88 -17.76
N ARG A 148 -13.93 -9.79 -16.43
CA ARG A 148 -14.94 -9.03 -15.69
C ARG A 148 -14.28 -7.96 -14.85
N TRP A 149 -14.57 -6.70 -15.17
CA TRP A 149 -14.14 -5.54 -14.42
C TRP A 149 -15.14 -5.24 -13.29
N ILE A 150 -14.67 -5.12 -12.05
CA ILE A 150 -15.49 -4.88 -10.86
C ILE A 150 -15.07 -3.56 -10.22
N PRO A 151 -15.69 -2.42 -10.60
CA PRO A 151 -15.27 -1.11 -10.14
C PRO A 151 -15.76 -0.80 -8.72
N PHE A 152 -14.91 -0.18 -7.91
CA PHE A 152 -15.23 0.36 -6.59
C PHE A 152 -14.68 1.77 -6.42
N ASP A 153 -15.53 2.68 -5.94
CA ASP A 153 -15.16 4.04 -5.57
C ASP A 153 -14.57 4.07 -4.15
N ASP A 154 -13.26 4.25 -4.05
CA ASP A 154 -12.55 4.38 -2.77
C ASP A 154 -12.57 5.80 -2.20
N ARG A 155 -13.03 6.79 -2.98
CA ARG A 155 -12.98 8.23 -2.65
C ARG A 155 -11.60 8.72 -2.20
N CYS A 156 -10.54 8.00 -2.57
CA CYS A 156 -9.19 8.30 -2.12
C CYS A 156 -9.04 8.24 -0.57
N GLU A 157 -9.87 7.43 0.11
CA GLU A 157 -9.90 7.26 1.57
C GLU A 157 -9.33 5.90 1.99
N GLN A 158 -8.42 5.90 2.98
CA GLN A 158 -7.75 4.70 3.47
C GLN A 158 -8.71 3.60 3.95
N ALA A 159 -9.66 3.95 4.80
CA ALA A 159 -10.62 3.00 5.38
C ALA A 159 -11.52 2.41 4.30
N ARG A 160 -12.03 3.26 3.39
CA ARG A 160 -12.92 2.86 2.32
C ARG A 160 -12.23 1.93 1.32
N ALA A 161 -11.02 2.27 0.87
CA ALA A 161 -10.24 1.42 -0.02
C ALA A 161 -10.03 0.00 0.55
N THR A 162 -9.76 -0.10 1.85
CA THR A 162 -9.60 -1.38 2.55
C THR A 162 -10.86 -2.21 2.52
N VAL A 163 -12.01 -1.61 2.83
CA VAL A 163 -13.32 -2.30 2.79
C VAL A 163 -13.64 -2.74 1.36
N MET A 164 -13.43 -1.89 0.35
CA MET A 164 -13.69 -2.25 -1.05
C MET A 164 -12.78 -3.40 -1.53
N ALA A 165 -11.54 -3.46 -1.05
CA ALA A 165 -10.66 -4.61 -1.32
C ALA A 165 -11.18 -5.89 -0.67
N MET A 166 -11.68 -5.83 0.56
CA MET A 166 -12.29 -6.98 1.23
C MET A 166 -13.58 -7.44 0.54
N ASP A 167 -14.45 -6.50 0.16
CA ASP A 167 -15.70 -6.82 -0.53
C ASP A 167 -15.41 -7.44 -1.91
N GLY A 168 -14.54 -6.80 -2.71
CA GLY A 168 -14.16 -7.27 -4.05
C GLY A 168 -13.44 -8.63 -4.08
N THR A 169 -12.76 -9.00 -3.00
CA THR A 169 -12.08 -10.31 -2.86
C THR A 169 -12.84 -11.30 -1.98
N GLY A 170 -13.95 -10.83 -1.40
CA GLY A 170 -14.88 -11.59 -0.58
C GLY A 170 -15.64 -12.65 -1.39
N SER A 171 -16.53 -13.37 -0.72
CA SER A 171 -17.24 -14.49 -1.34
C SER A 171 -18.22 -14.08 -2.46
N ASP A 172 -18.64 -12.81 -2.49
CA ASP A 172 -19.61 -12.33 -3.48
C ASP A 172 -18.97 -12.05 -4.85
N TYR A 173 -17.74 -11.53 -4.85
CA TYR A 173 -17.02 -11.15 -6.07
C TYR A 173 -15.83 -12.06 -6.38
N CYS A 174 -15.16 -12.61 -5.37
CA CYS A 174 -13.98 -13.47 -5.50
C CYS A 174 -12.98 -12.99 -6.57
N GLY A 175 -12.58 -11.72 -6.51
CA GLY A 175 -11.64 -11.12 -7.46
C GLY A 175 -10.25 -11.76 -7.42
N HIS A 176 -9.61 -11.92 -8.58
CA HIS A 176 -8.28 -12.56 -8.69
C HIS A 176 -7.11 -11.57 -8.71
N LEU A 177 -7.39 -10.29 -8.96
CA LEU A 177 -6.41 -9.22 -9.09
C LEU A 177 -7.07 -7.91 -8.66
N ILE A 178 -6.31 -7.03 -8.01
CA ILE A 178 -6.72 -5.65 -7.72
C ILE A 178 -5.92 -4.71 -8.63
N LEU A 179 -6.62 -3.82 -9.34
CA LEU A 179 -6.07 -2.66 -10.01
C LEU A 179 -6.33 -1.39 -9.17
N GLY A 180 -5.28 -0.61 -8.94
CA GLY A 180 -5.29 0.51 -8.00
C GLY A 180 -5.01 0.06 -6.55
N PRO A 181 -5.28 0.87 -5.53
CA PRO A 181 -5.72 2.27 -5.56
C PRO A 181 -4.77 3.24 -6.27
N SER A 182 -5.30 4.41 -6.65
CA SER A 182 -4.53 5.51 -7.27
C SER A 182 -3.94 6.50 -6.27
N CYS A 183 -4.43 6.50 -5.02
CA CYS A 183 -3.96 7.40 -3.96
C CYS A 183 -3.06 6.66 -2.98
N ASP A 184 -1.96 7.28 -2.55
CA ASP A 184 -0.93 6.60 -1.74
C ASP A 184 -1.47 6.14 -0.37
N PHE A 185 -2.28 6.97 0.30
CA PHE A 185 -2.92 6.57 1.57
C PHE A 185 -3.98 5.48 1.40
N ALA A 186 -4.69 5.45 0.27
CA ALA A 186 -5.66 4.40 -0.04
C ALA A 186 -4.95 3.08 -0.39
N LEU A 187 -3.83 3.18 -1.12
CA LEU A 187 -3.02 2.06 -1.57
C LEU A 187 -2.33 1.34 -0.42
N ALA A 188 -1.75 2.09 0.52
CA ALA A 188 -0.98 1.53 1.64
C ALA A 188 -1.67 0.37 2.38
N PRO A 189 -2.91 0.50 2.90
CA PRO A 189 -3.56 -0.61 3.58
C PRO A 189 -3.93 -1.76 2.62
N VAL A 190 -4.38 -1.46 1.40
CA VAL A 190 -4.78 -2.49 0.41
C VAL A 190 -3.58 -3.37 0.06
N ALA A 191 -2.43 -2.74 -0.22
CA ALA A 191 -1.19 -3.44 -0.53
C ALA A 191 -0.65 -4.25 0.67
N ARG A 192 -0.81 -3.76 1.91
CA ARG A 192 -0.44 -4.49 3.14
C ARG A 192 -1.28 -5.75 3.35
N ILE A 193 -2.60 -5.66 3.13
CA ILE A 193 -3.49 -6.82 3.35
C ILE A 193 -3.43 -7.83 2.21
N ALA A 194 -2.96 -7.42 1.02
CA ALA A 194 -2.96 -8.24 -0.18
C ALA A 194 -2.25 -9.59 -0.02
N ARG A 195 -1.14 -9.65 0.74
CA ARG A 195 -0.44 -10.91 1.05
C ARG A 195 -1.22 -11.89 1.93
N TYR A 196 -2.32 -11.43 2.53
CA TYR A 196 -3.20 -12.23 3.41
C TYR A 196 -4.54 -12.58 2.74
N ILE A 197 -4.78 -12.08 1.53
CA ILE A 197 -5.97 -12.42 0.74
C ILE A 197 -5.63 -13.68 -0.05
N TYR A 198 -6.37 -14.76 0.20
CA TYR A 198 -6.09 -16.11 -0.32
C TYR A 198 -4.77 -16.71 0.20
N ASN A 199 -4.43 -17.91 -0.28
CA ASN A 199 -3.23 -18.65 0.14
C ASN A 199 -1.94 -17.99 -0.34
N ASP A 200 -1.93 -17.56 -1.60
CA ASP A 200 -0.73 -17.08 -2.29
C ASP A 200 -0.66 -15.54 -2.33
N GLY A 201 -1.56 -14.87 -1.58
CA GLY A 201 -1.82 -13.45 -1.73
C GLY A 201 -2.64 -13.14 -2.99
N ILE A 202 -3.10 -11.90 -3.08
CA ILE A 202 -3.68 -11.34 -4.30
C ILE A 202 -2.74 -10.28 -4.87
N PRO A 203 -2.40 -10.31 -6.18
CA PRO A 203 -1.61 -9.25 -6.77
C PRO A 203 -2.37 -7.91 -6.72
N VAL A 204 -1.63 -6.84 -6.44
CA VAL A 204 -2.11 -5.45 -6.50
C VAL A 204 -1.26 -4.72 -7.53
N ILE A 205 -1.86 -4.33 -8.65
CA ILE A 205 -1.17 -3.61 -9.72
C ILE A 205 -1.67 -2.16 -9.72
N THR A 206 -0.76 -1.20 -9.64
CA THR A 206 -1.14 0.21 -9.71
C THR A 206 -0.11 1.05 -10.46
N GLY A 207 -0.60 2.12 -11.10
CA GLY A 207 0.24 3.18 -11.64
C GLY A 207 0.69 4.19 -10.58
N ALA A 208 0.17 4.10 -9.35
CA ALA A 208 0.49 4.97 -8.22
C ALA A 208 1.51 4.33 -7.25
N GLY A 209 1.53 4.76 -5.99
CA GLY A 209 2.52 4.32 -5.01
C GLY A 209 3.81 5.11 -5.18
N TYR A 210 3.73 6.43 -5.02
CA TYR A 210 4.83 7.33 -5.32
C TYR A 210 5.80 7.48 -4.16
N THR A 211 5.34 7.33 -2.91
CA THR A 211 6.23 7.38 -1.75
C THR A 211 7.34 6.33 -1.81
N PHE A 212 8.45 6.62 -1.14
CA PHE A 212 9.60 5.73 -1.12
C PHE A 212 9.33 4.38 -0.45
N ASP A 213 8.36 4.31 0.47
CA ASP A 213 7.98 3.06 1.16
C ASP A 213 7.52 1.99 0.16
N PHE A 214 6.84 2.39 -0.91
CA PHE A 214 6.43 1.48 -1.98
C PHE A 214 7.57 1.05 -2.90
N GLU A 215 8.80 1.50 -2.67
CA GLU A 215 10.01 1.07 -3.39
C GLU A 215 10.84 0.06 -2.60
N GLU A 216 10.59 -0.09 -1.30
CA GLU A 216 11.31 -1.02 -0.41
C GLU A 216 11.23 -2.47 -0.94
N PRO A 217 12.18 -3.35 -0.58
CA PRO A 217 12.21 -4.73 -1.05
C PRO A 217 10.86 -5.45 -0.88
N LYS A 218 10.46 -6.23 -1.89
CA LYS A 218 9.16 -6.97 -1.94
C LYS A 218 9.34 -8.45 -2.25
N THR A 219 10.57 -8.95 -2.22
CA THR A 219 10.92 -10.31 -2.67
C THR A 219 10.38 -11.39 -1.75
N HIS A 220 10.22 -11.09 -0.46
CA HIS A 220 9.84 -12.05 0.56
C HIS A 220 8.47 -11.71 1.16
N CYS A 221 7.74 -12.74 1.64
CA CYS A 221 6.37 -12.56 2.14
C CYS A 221 6.31 -11.63 3.38
N GLU A 222 7.37 -11.57 4.19
CA GLU A 222 7.48 -10.66 5.34
C GLU A 222 7.56 -9.19 4.92
N ASN A 223 7.94 -8.90 3.67
CA ASN A 223 7.96 -7.54 3.18
C ASN A 223 6.55 -6.94 3.15
N GLU A 224 6.45 -5.69 3.58
CA GLU A 224 5.19 -4.99 3.82
C GLU A 224 4.28 -4.95 2.59
N PHE A 225 4.86 -4.77 1.41
CA PHE A 225 4.16 -4.64 0.15
C PHE A 225 4.49 -5.79 -0.83
N HIS A 226 4.64 -7.02 -0.31
CA HIS A 226 5.04 -8.19 -1.11
C HIS A 226 4.25 -8.39 -2.41
N MET A 227 2.93 -8.17 -2.37
CA MET A 227 2.04 -8.36 -3.53
C MET A 227 1.84 -7.11 -4.40
N LEU A 228 2.53 -6.01 -4.09
CA LEU A 228 2.39 -4.75 -4.82
C LEU A 228 3.31 -4.68 -6.03
N ILE A 229 2.72 -4.48 -7.20
CA ILE A 229 3.41 -4.25 -8.46
C ILE A 229 3.09 -2.84 -8.92
N ARG A 230 4.12 -1.99 -8.98
CA ARG A 230 3.99 -0.64 -9.53
C ARG A 230 4.37 -0.63 -10.99
N THR A 231 3.48 -0.14 -11.83
CA THR A 231 3.74 0.09 -13.25
C THR A 231 4.08 1.55 -13.56
N GLY A 232 3.95 2.44 -12.57
CA GLY A 232 4.34 3.85 -12.68
C GLY A 232 5.85 4.02 -12.86
N LEU A 233 6.25 4.89 -13.79
CA LEU A 233 7.66 5.12 -14.13
C LEU A 233 8.38 6.03 -13.11
N VAL A 234 7.64 6.90 -12.44
CA VAL A 234 8.18 7.96 -11.58
C VAL A 234 7.73 7.75 -10.14
N SER A 235 8.64 7.94 -9.20
CA SER A 235 8.37 7.94 -7.76
C SER A 235 9.06 9.12 -7.11
N PHE A 236 8.64 9.47 -5.89
CA PHE A 236 9.25 10.55 -5.14
C PHE A 236 10.72 10.27 -4.82
N LYS A 237 11.10 8.99 -4.64
CA LYS A 237 12.51 8.58 -4.50
C LYS A 237 13.31 8.91 -5.76
N ARG A 238 12.78 8.58 -6.94
CA ARG A 238 13.42 8.93 -8.22
C ARG A 238 13.50 10.44 -8.45
N MET A 239 12.45 11.18 -8.08
CA MET A 239 12.47 12.65 -8.10
C MET A 239 13.55 13.21 -7.17
N ALA A 240 13.71 12.63 -5.98
CA ALA A 240 14.75 13.05 -5.05
C ALA A 240 16.16 12.84 -5.60
N PHE A 241 16.44 11.67 -6.19
CA PHE A 241 17.73 11.44 -6.86
C PHE A 241 17.98 12.40 -8.02
N PHE A 242 16.96 12.67 -8.83
CA PHE A 242 17.09 13.67 -9.89
C PHE A 242 17.48 15.06 -9.33
N MET A 243 16.84 15.49 -8.24
CA MET A 243 17.17 16.76 -7.60
C MET A 243 18.56 16.76 -6.97
N ILE A 244 19.00 15.66 -6.37
CA ILE A 244 20.36 15.50 -5.85
C ILE A 244 21.40 15.65 -6.97
N GLU A 245 21.18 14.98 -8.11
CA GLU A 245 22.08 15.09 -9.27
C GLU A 245 22.13 16.51 -9.82
N LEU A 246 20.99 17.22 -9.83
CA LEU A 246 20.93 18.62 -10.23
C LEU A 246 21.71 19.53 -9.27
N ILE A 247 21.53 19.34 -7.95
CA ILE A 247 22.28 20.07 -6.90
C ILE A 247 23.79 19.85 -7.06
N ARG A 248 24.21 18.60 -7.29
CA ARG A 248 25.62 18.24 -7.54
C ARG A 248 26.16 18.89 -8.80
N HIS A 249 25.42 18.80 -9.91
CA HIS A 249 25.82 19.36 -11.19
C HIS A 249 26.12 20.87 -11.10
N PHE A 250 25.28 21.62 -10.38
CA PHE A 250 25.47 23.06 -10.21
C PHE A 250 26.31 23.46 -8.98
N ASN A 251 26.78 22.49 -8.21
CA ASN A 251 27.53 22.67 -6.96
C ASN A 251 26.77 23.52 -5.92
N TRP A 252 25.46 23.28 -5.76
CA TRP A 252 24.69 23.90 -4.69
C TRP A 252 24.91 23.16 -3.38
N ASN A 253 25.05 23.90 -2.29
CA ASN A 253 25.34 23.34 -0.97
C ASN A 253 24.21 23.56 0.04
N ARG A 254 23.19 24.35 -0.32
CA ARG A 254 22.05 24.66 0.53
C ARG A 254 20.77 24.74 -0.30
N VAL A 255 19.71 24.15 0.23
CA VAL A 255 18.38 24.13 -0.40
C VAL A 255 17.34 24.63 0.58
N VAL A 256 16.49 25.56 0.14
CA VAL A 256 15.26 25.91 0.85
C VAL A 256 14.12 25.56 -0.09
N TYR A 257 13.17 24.76 0.39
CA TYR A 257 11.99 24.43 -0.38
C TYR A 257 10.71 24.82 0.36
N PHE A 258 9.81 25.42 -0.39
CA PHE A 258 8.49 25.83 0.04
C PHE A 258 7.48 24.84 -0.50
N TYR A 259 6.54 24.41 0.32
CA TYR A 259 5.53 23.47 -0.14
C TYR A 259 4.21 23.61 0.61
N GLU A 260 3.12 23.38 -0.11
CA GLU A 260 1.80 23.20 0.47
C GLU A 260 1.58 21.71 0.72
N ARG A 261 1.09 21.32 1.91
CA ARG A 261 1.00 19.89 2.25
C ARG A 261 0.00 19.18 1.36
N GLN A 262 -1.12 19.84 1.06
CA GLN A 262 -2.22 19.31 0.26
C GLN A 262 -2.05 19.52 -1.26
N SER A 263 -0.93 20.09 -1.69
CA SER A 263 -0.64 20.24 -3.12
C SER A 263 -0.59 18.89 -3.83
N TYR A 264 -0.83 18.93 -5.15
CA TYR A 264 -0.80 17.76 -6.03
C TYR A 264 -1.80 16.65 -5.65
N TYR A 265 -2.92 17.02 -5.03
CA TYR A 265 -4.01 16.09 -4.71
C TYR A 265 -4.44 15.24 -5.91
N ASN A 266 -4.43 15.83 -7.10
CA ASN A 266 -4.80 15.15 -8.34
C ASN A 266 -3.88 13.97 -8.69
N VAL A 267 -2.65 13.91 -8.17
CA VAL A 267 -1.65 12.89 -8.51
C VAL A 267 -1.75 11.66 -7.60
N ALA A 268 -1.71 11.86 -6.28
CA ALA A 268 -1.64 10.76 -5.31
C ALA A 268 -2.59 10.92 -4.11
N GLY A 269 -3.51 11.89 -4.18
CA GLY A 269 -4.51 12.11 -3.14
C GLY A 269 -4.09 13.05 -2.01
N PRO A 270 -4.73 12.93 -0.84
CA PRO A 270 -4.44 13.77 0.32
C PRO A 270 -2.95 13.82 0.66
N GLN A 271 -2.48 14.99 1.07
CA GLN A 271 -1.11 15.24 1.52
C GLN A 271 0.02 14.87 0.54
N THR A 272 -0.25 14.80 -0.77
CA THR A 272 0.76 14.43 -1.78
C THR A 272 2.01 15.31 -1.70
N GLY A 273 1.86 16.63 -1.60
CA GLY A 273 2.98 17.56 -1.43
C GLY A 273 3.84 17.27 -0.19
N HIS A 274 3.20 16.93 0.94
CA HIS A 274 3.91 16.52 2.15
C HIS A 274 4.68 15.21 1.97
N LEU A 275 4.10 14.21 1.30
CA LEU A 275 4.77 12.94 1.02
C LEU A 275 6.00 13.12 0.12
N LEU A 276 5.88 13.93 -0.93
CA LEU A 276 6.99 14.28 -1.82
C LEU A 276 8.13 14.97 -1.04
N MET A 277 7.79 15.99 -0.24
CA MET A 277 8.81 16.76 0.48
C MET A 277 9.46 15.99 1.63
N ASN A 278 8.75 15.08 2.28
CA ASN A 278 9.36 14.18 3.26
C ASN A 278 10.30 13.18 2.59
N THR A 279 9.92 12.68 1.40
CA THR A 279 10.82 11.83 0.61
C THR A 279 12.09 12.60 0.24
N MET A 280 11.96 13.84 -0.23
CA MET A 280 13.09 14.70 -0.57
C MET A 280 14.01 14.93 0.63
N ALA A 281 13.43 15.27 1.79
CA ALA A 281 14.15 15.46 3.05
C ALA A 281 14.97 14.23 3.44
N GLU A 282 14.37 13.04 3.36
CA GLU A 282 15.03 11.78 3.69
C GLU A 282 16.28 11.57 2.82
N PHE A 283 16.16 11.70 1.50
CA PHE A 283 17.28 11.50 0.60
C PHE A 283 18.33 12.62 0.65
N PHE A 284 17.94 13.87 0.94
CA PHE A 284 18.90 14.95 1.20
C PHE A 284 19.74 14.68 2.46
N ARG A 285 19.15 14.07 3.50
CA ARG A 285 19.90 13.65 4.70
C ARG A 285 20.91 12.56 4.38
N HIS A 286 20.53 11.55 3.59
CA HIS A 286 21.45 10.48 3.16
C HIS A 286 22.66 11.05 2.39
N GLU A 287 22.48 12.17 1.70
CA GLU A 287 23.50 12.81 0.85
C GLU A 287 24.21 14.01 1.50
N ASN A 288 24.01 14.24 2.81
CA ASN A 288 24.58 15.37 3.56
C ASN A 288 24.31 16.76 2.94
N ILE A 289 23.18 16.92 2.23
CA ILE A 289 22.75 18.19 1.67
C ILE A 289 22.09 19.01 2.79
N THR A 290 22.54 20.25 3.00
CA THR A 290 21.88 21.14 3.96
C THR A 290 20.56 21.63 3.37
N TYR A 291 19.45 21.35 4.04
CA TYR A 291 18.13 21.77 3.58
C TYR A 291 17.30 22.41 4.69
N SER A 292 16.36 23.27 4.30
CA SER A 292 15.39 23.89 5.20
C SER A 292 13.97 23.74 4.62
N PRO A 293 13.13 22.84 5.18
CA PRO A 293 11.74 22.70 4.77
C PRO A 293 10.89 23.85 5.28
N PHE A 294 10.00 24.39 4.44
CA PHE A 294 8.98 25.34 4.88
C PHE A 294 7.61 25.01 4.31
N SER A 295 6.65 24.72 5.20
CA SER A 295 5.27 24.45 4.82
C SER A 295 4.46 25.75 4.77
N THR A 296 3.91 26.09 3.60
CA THR A 296 3.11 27.30 3.41
C THR A 296 1.78 27.27 4.17
N ASP A 297 1.23 26.08 4.45
CA ASP A 297 0.04 25.88 5.29
C ASP A 297 0.19 26.47 6.70
N SER A 298 1.44 26.51 7.20
CA SER A 298 1.76 27.03 8.53
C SER A 298 2.11 28.52 8.55
N ALA A 299 2.22 29.14 7.36
CA ALA A 299 2.51 30.56 7.24
C ALA A 299 1.26 31.37 7.60
N ARG A 300 1.24 31.92 8.81
CA ARG A 300 0.29 32.97 9.20
C ARG A 300 0.53 34.31 8.48
N THR A 301 1.62 34.40 7.71
CA THR A 301 2.10 35.61 7.03
C THR A 301 2.08 35.44 5.52
N ASN A 302 2.08 36.56 4.78
CA ASN A 302 2.12 36.55 3.32
C ASN A 302 3.36 35.77 2.81
N LEU A 303 3.20 35.02 1.72
CA LEU A 303 4.30 34.23 1.11
C LEU A 303 5.56 35.08 0.90
N THR A 304 5.40 36.34 0.49
CA THR A 304 6.48 37.32 0.32
C THR A 304 7.28 37.56 1.59
N GLU A 305 6.63 37.63 2.75
CA GLU A 305 7.32 37.81 4.05
C GLU A 305 8.03 36.53 4.47
N SER A 306 7.38 35.38 4.27
CA SER A 306 8.00 34.07 4.52
C SER A 306 9.24 33.85 3.66
N LEU A 307 9.21 34.26 2.38
CA LEU A 307 10.36 34.25 1.49
C LEU A 307 11.46 35.21 1.97
N LYS A 308 11.11 36.44 2.35
CA LYS A 308 12.09 37.40 2.89
C LYS A 308 12.74 36.91 4.19
N GLU A 309 11.99 36.26 5.07
CA GLU A 309 12.51 35.73 6.33
C GLU A 309 13.41 34.50 6.11
N LYS A 310 12.94 33.53 5.32
CA LYS A 310 13.62 32.23 5.17
C LYS A 310 14.72 32.25 4.12
N VAL A 311 14.57 33.04 3.07
CA VAL A 311 15.57 33.18 2.00
C VAL A 311 16.48 34.38 2.28
N GLY A 312 15.96 35.50 2.78
CA GLY A 312 16.73 36.62 3.33
C GLY A 312 18.04 37.02 2.60
N LEU A 313 18.97 37.61 3.35
CA LEU A 313 20.32 37.96 2.88
C LEU A 313 21.33 36.79 3.05
N SER A 314 20.98 35.78 3.86
CA SER A 314 21.82 34.61 4.18
C SER A 314 22.17 33.76 2.96
N TYR A 315 21.34 33.85 1.92
CA TYR A 315 21.47 33.14 0.65
C TYR A 315 21.79 34.07 -0.53
N ALA A 316 22.03 35.36 -0.27
CA ALA A 316 22.42 36.37 -1.27
C ALA A 316 23.95 36.57 -1.39
N SER A 317 24.73 35.81 -0.63
CA SER A 317 26.21 35.77 -0.70
C SER A 317 26.67 35.05 -1.98
N PRO A 318 27.89 35.28 -2.54
CA PRO A 318 28.31 34.79 -3.87
C PRO A 318 28.33 33.26 -4.06
N VAL A 319 27.96 32.50 -3.03
CA VAL A 319 27.92 31.04 -3.04
C VAL A 319 26.57 30.61 -3.61
N LYS A 320 26.61 30.11 -4.84
CA LYS A 320 25.50 29.62 -5.67
C LYS A 320 24.42 28.91 -4.83
N THR A 321 23.30 29.59 -4.59
CA THR A 321 22.11 29.03 -3.93
C THR A 321 20.97 29.02 -4.93
N THR A 322 20.13 27.98 -4.89
CA THR A 322 18.87 27.92 -5.66
C THR A 322 17.66 27.81 -4.75
N LEU A 323 16.65 28.59 -5.10
CA LEU A 323 15.29 28.51 -4.57
C LEU A 323 14.50 27.51 -5.42
N LEU A 324 13.94 26.49 -4.78
CA LEU A 324 12.95 25.61 -5.39
C LEU A 324 11.58 25.98 -4.82
N VAL A 325 10.73 26.54 -5.68
CA VAL A 325 9.32 26.86 -5.40
C VAL A 325 8.45 25.79 -6.02
#